data_AF-A0A8H7XWL1-F1
#
_entry.id   AF-A0A8H7XWL1-F1
#
_cell.length_a   1.000
_cell.length_b   1.000
_cell.length_c   1.000
_cell.angle_alpha   90.00
_cell.angle_beta   90.00
_cell.angle_gamma   90.00
#
_symmetry.space_group_name_H-M   'P 1'
#
loop_
_entity.id
_entity.type
_entity.pdbx_description
1 polymer ?
#
loop_
_entity_poly.entity_id
_entity_poly.type
_entity_poly.pdbx_seq_one_letter_code
_entity_poly.pdbx_strand_id
1 'polypeptide(L)'
;MSFTNCYYKRTAGTPKACYACYKPTTTVLATINTVDFLYTCPIHLTDSGFATLISDGEEKHTISADEIAKVKAEWEEKQKKKLEKEKEKEKEKDNKDKSEADKKDKETKKEPSKSPPMPGSLSATPSPSTPKGTHERYALHRDFFAMRQAEHRKRRQATQAKELAPRLPGAPKGDI
;
A
#
# COMPACT_ATOMS: atom_id res chain seq x y z
N MET A 1 -7.01 15.27 0.84
CA MET A 1 -5.72 14.93 1.46
C MET A 1 -5.70 13.42 1.62
N SER A 2 -4.59 12.75 1.32
CA SER A 2 -4.44 11.34 1.68
C SER A 2 -4.19 11.24 3.19
N PHE A 3 -4.80 10.27 3.85
CA PHE A 3 -4.57 9.99 5.27
C PHE A 3 -4.30 8.49 5.43
N THR A 4 -3.64 8.12 6.53
CA THR A 4 -3.23 6.74 6.83
C THR A 4 -4.38 5.97 7.47
N ASN A 5 -4.44 4.66 7.24
CA ASN A 5 -5.43 3.76 7.85
C ASN A 5 -5.11 3.45 9.31
N CYS A 6 -5.10 4.48 10.16
CA CYS A 6 -4.88 4.35 11.59
C CYS A 6 -5.87 5.26 12.32
N TYR A 7 -6.80 4.63 13.03
CA TYR A 7 -7.88 5.29 13.72
C TYR A 7 -7.79 5.05 15.22
N TYR A 8 -7.99 6.11 15.98
CA TYR A 8 -8.00 6.06 17.44
C TYR A 8 -9.43 6.05 17.94
N LYS A 9 -9.75 5.10 18.82
CA LYS A 9 -11.04 5.01 19.49
C LYS A 9 -11.21 6.15 20.49
N ARG A 10 -12.28 6.90 20.30
CA ARG A 10 -12.71 8.03 21.13
C ARG A 10 -14.19 7.87 21.46
N THR A 11 -14.63 8.56 22.52
CA THR A 11 -16.04 8.62 22.91
C THR A 11 -16.55 10.04 22.66
N ALA A 12 -17.63 10.16 21.90
CA ALA A 12 -18.35 11.40 21.65
C ALA A 12 -19.48 11.60 22.66
N GLY A 13 -19.75 12.87 23.03
CA GLY A 13 -20.82 13.20 23.98
C GLY A 13 -22.23 13.04 23.41
N THR A 14 -22.41 13.15 22.08
CA THR A 14 -23.70 12.99 21.42
C THR A 14 -23.71 11.74 20.52
N PRO A 15 -24.75 10.89 20.63
CA PRO A 15 -24.84 9.70 19.79
C PRO A 15 -25.15 10.08 18.33
N LYS A 16 -24.44 9.48 17.39
CA LYS A 16 -24.76 9.54 15.95
C LYS A 16 -24.86 8.15 15.35
N ALA A 17 -25.47 8.08 14.16
CA ALA A 17 -25.65 6.85 13.41
C ALA A 17 -24.30 6.19 13.09
N CYS A 18 -24.21 4.89 13.39
CA CYS A 18 -23.07 4.06 13.03
C CYS A 18 -22.91 3.99 11.50
N TYR A 19 -21.67 4.02 11.00
CA TYR A 19 -21.37 3.95 9.58
C TYR A 19 -21.82 2.64 8.91
N ALA A 20 -21.83 1.52 9.65
CA ALA A 20 -22.20 0.21 9.12
C ALA A 20 -23.70 -0.09 9.23
N CYS A 21 -24.30 0.09 10.42
CA CYS A 21 -25.69 -0.28 10.69
C CYS A 21 -26.64 0.87 11.00
N TYR A 22 -26.17 2.12 10.99
CA TYR A 22 -26.94 3.32 11.29
C TYR A 22 -27.60 3.39 12.68
N LYS A 23 -27.34 2.42 13.57
CA LYS A 23 -27.77 2.47 14.98
C LYS A 23 -27.06 3.63 15.72
N PRO A 24 -27.71 4.29 16.68
CA PRO A 24 -27.10 5.38 17.44
C PRO A 24 -25.93 4.88 18.29
N THR A 25 -24.79 5.58 18.22
CA THR A 25 -23.53 5.20 18.87
C THR A 25 -22.76 6.41 19.34
N THR A 26 -22.05 6.27 20.46
CA THR A 26 -21.15 7.28 21.01
C THR A 26 -19.67 6.99 20.70
N THR A 27 -19.34 5.81 20.20
CA THR A 27 -17.96 5.44 19.86
C THR A 27 -17.57 5.98 18.48
N VAL A 28 -16.43 6.66 18.42
CA VAL A 28 -15.89 7.30 17.23
C VAL A 28 -14.49 6.80 16.97
N LEU A 29 -14.25 6.33 15.75
CA LEU A 29 -12.91 6.08 15.22
C LEU A 29 -12.46 7.33 14.48
N ALA A 30 -11.33 7.91 14.87
CA ALA A 30 -10.82 9.11 14.21
C ALA A 30 -9.30 9.11 14.07
N THR A 31 -8.82 9.62 12.94
CA THR A 31 -7.39 9.77 12.63
C THR A 31 -6.69 10.80 13.53
N ILE A 32 -5.36 10.74 13.62
CA ILE A 32 -4.57 11.63 14.52
C ILE A 32 -4.82 13.11 14.26
N ASN A 33 -4.86 13.50 12.99
CA ASN A 33 -5.10 14.89 12.55
C ASN A 33 -6.59 15.20 12.36
N THR A 34 -7.49 14.32 12.82
CA THR A 34 -8.95 14.41 12.67
C THR A 34 -9.45 14.71 11.25
N VAL A 35 -8.63 14.42 10.24
CA VAL A 35 -8.97 14.55 8.81
C VAL A 35 -10.18 13.70 8.49
N ASP A 36 -10.19 12.49 9.04
CA ASP A 36 -11.27 11.53 8.91
C ASP A 36 -11.73 11.02 10.27
N PHE A 37 -13.04 10.96 10.47
CA PHE A 37 -13.71 10.38 11.64
C PHE A 37 -15.01 9.69 11.24
N LEU A 38 -15.31 8.57 11.89
CA LEU A 38 -16.53 7.80 11.65
C LEU A 38 -17.09 7.24 12.96
N TYR A 39 -18.41 7.11 13.02
CA TYR A 39 -19.11 6.56 14.17
C TYR A 39 -19.29 5.06 13.98
N THR A 40 -18.99 4.27 15.01
CA THR A 40 -19.02 2.80 14.95
C THR A 40 -19.59 2.25 16.23
N CYS A 41 -20.53 1.31 16.15
CA CYS A 41 -20.96 0.61 17.34
C CYS A 41 -19.91 -0.43 17.75
N PRO A 42 -19.83 -0.80 19.04
CA PRO A 42 -18.91 -1.85 19.50
C PRO A 42 -19.13 -3.19 18.80
N ILE A 43 -20.36 -3.50 18.36
CA ILE A 43 -20.69 -4.74 17.62
C ILE A 43 -19.94 -4.82 16.29
N HIS A 44 -19.75 -3.70 15.58
CA HIS A 44 -18.95 -3.70 14.34
C HIS A 44 -17.45 -3.56 14.60
N LEU A 45 -17.03 -3.10 15.78
CA LEU A 45 -15.60 -3.08 16.14
C LEU A 45 -15.06 -4.49 16.42
N THR A 46 -15.93 -5.44 16.80
CA THR A 46 -15.57 -6.84 16.97
C THR A 46 -15.57 -7.64 15.66
N ASP A 47 -16.06 -7.06 14.57
CA ASP A 47 -16.12 -7.71 13.25
C ASP A 47 -14.80 -7.51 12.49
N SER A 48 -14.13 -8.63 12.17
CA SER A 48 -12.87 -8.64 11.41
C SER A 48 -13.02 -8.10 9.99
N GLY A 49 -14.23 -8.15 9.43
CA GLY A 49 -14.55 -7.58 8.12
C GLY A 49 -14.66 -6.05 8.12
N PHE A 50 -14.77 -5.42 9.30
CA PHE A 50 -14.94 -3.99 9.42
C PHE A 50 -13.66 -3.28 9.89
N ALA A 51 -13.13 -3.69 11.05
CA ALA A 51 -11.92 -3.09 11.63
C ALA A 51 -11.10 -4.11 12.42
N THR A 52 -9.78 -3.99 12.35
CA THR A 52 -8.85 -4.80 13.13
C THR A 52 -8.16 -3.94 14.18
N LEU A 53 -8.05 -4.46 15.39
CA LEU A 53 -7.28 -3.81 16.46
C LEU A 53 -5.80 -3.85 16.10
N ILE A 54 -5.17 -2.69 16.02
CA ILE A 54 -3.72 -2.55 15.86
C ILE A 54 -3.12 -2.65 17.26
N SER A 55 -2.62 -3.83 17.60
CA SER A 55 -1.75 -3.99 18.77
C SER A 55 -0.48 -3.17 18.54
N ASP A 56 0.01 -2.47 19.55
CA ASP A 56 1.27 -1.71 19.49
C ASP A 56 2.53 -2.60 19.37
N GLY A 57 2.34 -3.91 19.21
CA GLY A 57 3.36 -4.82 18.71
C GLY A 57 3.31 -4.87 17.19
N GLU A 58 4.45 -4.67 16.55
CA GLU A 58 4.68 -4.83 15.12
C GLU A 58 4.20 -6.21 14.60
N GLU A 59 2.91 -6.44 14.42
CA GLU A 59 2.44 -7.54 13.61
C GLU A 59 2.48 -7.10 12.14
N LYS A 60 3.72 -6.95 11.67
CA LYS A 60 4.06 -7.42 10.32
C LYS A 60 3.37 -8.77 10.22
N HIS A 61 2.41 -8.90 9.32
CA HIS A 61 1.90 -10.19 8.89
C HIS A 61 3.14 -11.05 8.61
N THR A 62 3.52 -11.88 9.56
CA THR A 62 4.49 -12.94 9.36
C THR A 62 3.72 -13.96 8.55
N ILE A 63 3.61 -13.70 7.25
CA ILE A 63 3.82 -14.77 6.29
C ILE A 63 5.11 -15.38 6.79
N SER A 64 4.99 -16.52 7.47
CA SER A 64 6.08 -17.15 8.19
C SER A 64 7.26 -17.21 7.22
N ALA A 65 8.46 -16.90 7.71
CA ALA A 65 9.65 -16.90 6.85
C ALA A 65 9.77 -18.22 6.04
N ASP A 66 9.18 -19.29 6.56
CA ASP A 66 8.99 -20.60 5.95
C ASP A 66 8.15 -20.61 4.67
N GLU A 67 7.04 -19.87 4.61
CA GLU A 67 6.22 -19.75 3.38
C GLU A 67 6.95 -18.97 2.30
N ILE A 68 7.68 -17.91 2.70
CA ILE A 68 8.51 -17.13 1.78
C ILE A 68 9.69 -17.98 1.26
N ALA A 69 10.29 -18.82 2.12
CA ALA A 69 11.38 -19.72 1.75
C ALA A 69 10.92 -20.81 0.77
N LYS A 70 9.74 -21.42 0.99
CA LYS A 70 9.16 -22.41 0.07
C LYS A 70 8.85 -21.82 -1.31
N VAL A 71 8.23 -20.64 -1.34
CA VAL A 71 7.89 -19.97 -2.61
C VAL A 71 9.16 -19.57 -3.39
N LYS A 72 10.22 -19.13 -2.70
CA LYS A 72 11.51 -18.83 -3.33
C LYS A 72 12.19 -20.09 -3.90
N ALA A 73 12.20 -21.19 -3.14
CA ALA A 73 12.77 -22.46 -3.59
C ALA A 73 12.03 -23.01 -4.82
N GLU A 74 10.69 -23.00 -4.80
CA GLU A 74 9.88 -23.45 -5.95
C GLU A 74 10.08 -22.60 -7.20
N TRP A 75 10.30 -21.29 -7.03
CA TRP A 75 10.58 -20.39 -8.14
C TRP A 75 11.98 -20.62 -8.74
N GLU A 76 13.00 -20.80 -7.90
CA GLU A 76 14.37 -21.08 -8.35
C GLU A 76 14.51 -22.43 -9.07
N GLU A 77 13.83 -23.48 -8.60
CA GLU A 77 13.81 -24.77 -9.30
C GLU A 77 13.10 -24.68 -10.66
N LYS A 78 12.00 -23.91 -10.74
CA LYS A 78 11.31 -23.66 -12.01
C LYS A 78 12.19 -22.87 -12.98
N GLN A 79 13.01 -21.93 -12.50
CA GLN A 79 13.94 -21.19 -13.34
C GLN A 79 15.10 -22.07 -13.81
N LYS A 80 15.69 -22.89 -12.93
CA LYS A 80 16.76 -23.83 -13.32
C LYS A 80 16.27 -24.86 -14.32
N LYS A 81 15.07 -25.44 -14.13
CA LYS A 81 14.45 -26.37 -15.11
C LYS A 81 14.12 -25.71 -16.45
N LYS A 82 13.82 -24.41 -16.48
CA LYS A 82 13.63 -23.67 -17.74
C LYS A 82 14.96 -23.43 -18.45
N LEU A 83 15.98 -22.99 -17.72
CA LEU A 83 17.31 -22.74 -18.26
C LEU A 83 18.01 -24.03 -18.73
N GLU A 84 17.82 -25.15 -18.03
CA GLU A 84 18.34 -26.46 -18.47
C GLU A 84 17.62 -26.97 -19.72
N LYS A 85 16.29 -26.82 -19.80
CA LYS A 85 15.53 -27.14 -21.02
C LYS A 85 15.90 -26.25 -22.20
N GLU A 86 16.26 -24.99 -21.96
CA GLU A 86 16.75 -24.08 -23.02
C GLU A 86 18.17 -24.47 -23.45
N LYS A 87 19.06 -24.79 -22.52
CA LYS A 87 20.43 -25.24 -22.83
C LYS A 87 20.49 -26.61 -23.51
N GLU A 88 19.61 -27.54 -23.17
CA GLU A 88 19.50 -28.83 -23.90
C GLU A 88 18.98 -28.61 -25.33
N LYS A 89 17.97 -27.75 -25.52
CA LYS A 89 17.48 -27.40 -26.87
C LYS A 89 18.52 -26.65 -27.70
N GLU A 90 19.40 -25.88 -27.06
CA GLU A 90 20.50 -25.17 -27.74
C GLU A 90 21.64 -26.12 -28.12
N LYS A 91 22.00 -27.07 -27.25
CA LYS A 91 22.99 -28.12 -27.55
C LYS A 91 22.49 -29.15 -28.58
N GLU A 92 21.19 -29.41 -28.64
CA GLU A 92 20.60 -30.29 -29.65
C GLU A 92 20.53 -29.62 -31.04
N LYS A 93 20.51 -28.27 -31.10
CA LYS A 93 20.68 -27.51 -32.34
C LYS A 93 22.14 -27.37 -32.77
N ASP A 94 23.10 -27.33 -31.84
CA ASP A 94 24.55 -27.23 -32.13
C ASP A 94 25.17 -28.55 -32.62
N ASN A 95 24.53 -29.71 -32.38
CA ASN A 95 25.00 -31.01 -32.88
C ASN A 95 24.47 -31.35 -34.30
N LYS A 96 23.89 -30.38 -35.01
CA LYS A 96 23.52 -30.50 -36.43
C LYS A 96 24.20 -29.44 -37.32
N ASP A 97 25.29 -28.84 -36.85
CA ASP A 97 26.08 -27.95 -37.70
C ASP A 97 27.58 -28.04 -37.32
N LYS A 98 28.21 -29.13 -37.78
CA LYS A 98 29.66 -29.28 -37.71
C LYS A 98 30.19 -29.96 -38.98
N SER A 99 30.15 -29.20 -40.08
CA SER A 99 31.18 -29.30 -41.11
C SER A 99 31.67 -27.90 -41.45
N GLU A 100 33.00 -27.75 -41.54
CA GLU A 100 33.78 -26.57 -41.97
C GLU A 100 33.97 -25.50 -40.87
N ALA A 101 35.15 -25.44 -40.22
CA ALA A 101 36.37 -24.72 -40.63
C ALA A 101 36.26 -23.20 -40.35
N ASP A 102 37.23 -22.42 -39.89
CA ASP A 102 38.62 -22.54 -39.45
C ASP A 102 38.96 -21.15 -38.85
N LYS A 103 39.80 -21.12 -37.80
CA LYS A 103 40.63 -20.00 -37.29
C LYS A 103 40.08 -18.57 -37.10
N LYS A 104 40.41 -18.01 -35.91
CA LYS A 104 41.36 -16.89 -35.66
C LYS A 104 40.87 -16.05 -34.47
N ASP A 105 41.40 -16.30 -33.28
CA ASP A 105 42.47 -15.55 -32.61
C ASP A 105 42.05 -14.19 -32.00
N LYS A 106 42.60 -13.95 -30.79
CA LYS A 106 42.88 -12.67 -30.12
C LYS A 106 41.96 -12.15 -28.99
N GLU A 107 42.31 -12.60 -27.78
CA GLU A 107 42.80 -11.80 -26.64
C GLU A 107 42.08 -10.49 -26.22
N THR A 108 41.67 -10.39 -24.93
CA THR A 108 42.26 -9.48 -23.90
C THR A 108 41.28 -9.08 -22.76
N LYS A 109 41.63 -9.51 -21.52
CA LYS A 109 41.55 -8.89 -20.15
C LYS A 109 40.30 -8.10 -19.66
N LYS A 110 39.68 -8.54 -18.54
CA LYS A 110 39.88 -8.16 -17.09
C LYS A 110 39.47 -6.71 -16.73
N GLU A 111 38.30 -6.53 -16.11
CA GLU A 111 38.06 -6.23 -14.65
C GLU A 111 38.20 -4.73 -14.28
N PRO A 112 37.84 -4.25 -13.06
CA PRO A 112 36.51 -4.12 -12.43
C PRO A 112 36.34 -2.69 -11.83
N SER A 113 35.45 -2.51 -10.83
CA SER A 113 35.35 -1.37 -9.88
C SER A 113 34.42 -0.21 -10.30
N LYS A 114 33.75 0.57 -9.44
CA LYS A 114 33.66 0.69 -7.98
C LYS A 114 32.45 1.62 -7.69
N SER A 115 31.71 1.37 -6.61
CA SER A 115 30.81 2.36 -5.97
C SER A 115 31.60 3.56 -5.41
N PRO A 116 30.95 4.69 -5.09
CA PRO A 116 30.80 5.09 -3.66
C PRO A 116 29.53 5.97 -3.41
N PRO A 117 29.37 6.75 -2.31
CA PRO A 117 28.45 6.44 -1.20
C PRO A 117 27.43 7.56 -0.86
N MET A 118 26.54 7.28 0.10
CA MET A 118 25.69 8.28 0.79
C MET A 118 26.50 9.15 1.77
N PRO A 119 26.05 10.39 2.03
CA PRO A 119 25.76 10.84 3.40
C PRO A 119 24.47 11.69 3.43
N GLY A 120 23.77 12.03 4.52
CA GLY A 120 23.88 11.84 5.96
C GLY A 120 22.55 12.38 6.54
N SER A 121 21.95 11.68 7.51
CA SER A 121 21.81 12.14 8.91
C SER A 121 21.55 13.64 9.09
N LEU A 122 20.30 14.01 9.36
CA LEU A 122 19.95 15.18 10.17
C LEU A 122 18.76 14.84 11.07
N SER A 123 19.10 14.63 12.33
CA SER A 123 18.20 14.61 13.48
C SER A 123 17.49 15.95 13.65
N ALA A 124 16.17 15.93 13.83
CA ALA A 124 15.40 17.06 14.33
C ALA A 124 14.41 16.57 15.41
N THR A 125 14.82 16.84 16.65
CA THR A 125 14.05 17.16 17.88
C THR A 125 12.59 16.69 18.06
N PRO A 126 12.25 16.12 19.23
CA PRO A 126 10.88 15.69 19.57
C PRO A 126 9.99 16.89 19.95
N SER A 127 8.92 17.10 19.17
CA SER A 127 7.81 18.00 19.50
C SER A 127 6.79 17.27 20.40
N PRO A 128 6.01 17.98 21.25
CA PRO A 128 5.63 17.54 22.59
C PRO A 128 4.71 16.32 22.62
N SER A 129 5.09 15.39 23.50
CA SER A 129 4.36 14.20 23.90
C SER A 129 2.92 14.52 24.31
N THR A 130 1.96 14.14 23.47
CA THR A 130 0.56 13.96 23.86
C THR A 130 0.51 12.82 24.88
N PRO A 131 -0.28 12.94 25.97
CA PRO A 131 -0.26 12.00 27.09
C PRO A 131 -0.50 10.56 26.62
N LYS A 132 0.36 9.66 27.11
CA LYS A 132 0.30 8.20 26.94
C LYS A 132 -0.92 7.63 27.68
N GLY A 133 -2.12 7.98 27.26
CA GLY A 133 -3.30 7.14 27.41
C GLY A 133 -3.39 6.33 26.12
N THR A 134 -3.16 5.03 26.19
CA THR A 134 -3.16 4.12 25.03
C THR A 134 -4.59 4.00 24.47
N HIS A 135 -5.02 5.00 23.70
CA HIS A 135 -6.25 4.90 22.93
C HIS A 135 -6.12 3.68 22.02
N GLU A 136 -7.07 2.76 22.12
CA GLU A 136 -7.15 1.59 21.23
C GLU A 136 -7.09 2.07 19.78
N ARG A 137 -6.18 1.47 19.00
CA ARG A 137 -5.97 1.82 17.60
C ARG A 137 -6.58 0.75 16.72
N TYR A 138 -7.23 1.19 15.65
CA TYR A 138 -7.91 0.33 14.71
C TYR A 138 -7.45 0.65 13.28
N ALA A 139 -7.28 -0.38 12.47
CA ALA A 139 -7.19 -0.27 11.02
C ALA A 139 -8.54 -0.69 10.44
N LEU A 140 -9.12 0.12 9.55
CA LEU A 140 -10.32 -0.29 8.82
C LEU A 140 -9.96 -1.36 7.79
N HIS A 141 -10.90 -2.24 7.47
CA HIS A 141 -10.73 -3.17 6.36
C HIS A 141 -10.54 -2.41 5.03
N ARG A 142 -9.84 -3.05 4.09
CA ARG A 142 -9.38 -2.45 2.82
C ARG A 142 -10.50 -1.71 2.07
N ASP A 143 -11.65 -2.36 1.93
CA ASP A 143 -12.74 -1.81 1.12
C ASP A 143 -13.43 -0.64 1.82
N PHE A 144 -13.58 -0.69 3.14
CA PHE A 144 -14.07 0.45 3.94
C PHE A 144 -13.12 1.64 3.84
N PHE A 145 -11.82 1.42 3.99
CA PHE A 145 -10.82 2.47 3.86
C PHE A 145 -10.80 3.07 2.44
N ALA A 146 -10.94 2.25 1.40
CA ALA A 146 -11.05 2.71 0.02
C ALA A 146 -12.28 3.59 -0.21
N MET A 147 -13.46 3.22 0.33
CA MET A 147 -14.67 4.03 0.28
C MET A 147 -14.46 5.40 0.95
N ARG A 148 -13.81 5.43 2.12
CA ARG A 148 -13.49 6.68 2.83
C ARG A 148 -12.55 7.57 2.03
N GLN A 149 -11.51 7.00 1.41
CA GLN A 149 -10.63 7.76 0.53
C GLN A 149 -11.37 8.33 -0.69
N ALA A 150 -12.27 7.53 -1.30
CA ALA A 150 -13.07 7.97 -2.43
C ALA A 150 -14.00 9.12 -2.05
N GLU A 151 -14.64 9.07 -0.88
CA GLU A 151 -15.48 10.15 -0.35
C GLU A 151 -14.67 11.45 -0.20
N HIS A 152 -13.47 11.37 0.39
CA HIS A 152 -12.57 12.53 0.52
C HIS A 152 -12.12 13.08 -0.83
N ARG A 153 -11.81 12.20 -1.80
CA ARG A 153 -11.45 12.59 -3.17
C ARG A 153 -12.61 13.29 -3.87
N LYS A 154 -13.82 12.75 -3.76
CA LYS A 154 -15.05 13.31 -4.31
C LYS A 154 -15.35 14.68 -3.70
N ARG A 155 -15.20 14.82 -2.37
CA ARG A 155 -15.38 16.11 -1.69
C ARG A 155 -14.39 17.17 -2.18
N ARG A 156 -13.12 16.80 -2.36
CA ARG A 156 -12.09 17.70 -2.93
C ARG A 156 -12.44 18.11 -4.37
N GLN A 157 -12.78 17.15 -5.23
CA GLN A 157 -13.16 17.44 -6.61
C GLN A 157 -14.38 18.35 -6.68
N ALA A 158 -15.37 18.14 -5.82
CA ALA A 158 -16.55 19.00 -5.72
C ALA A 158 -16.18 20.42 -5.28
N THR A 159 -15.29 20.59 -4.29
CA THR A 159 -14.81 21.92 -3.90
C THR A 159 -14.04 22.60 -5.03
N GLN A 160 -13.13 21.90 -5.70
CA GLN A 160 -12.38 22.45 -6.84
C GLN A 160 -13.30 22.82 -8.02
N ALA A 161 -14.28 21.97 -8.33
CA ALA A 161 -15.27 22.27 -9.37
C ALA A 161 -16.11 23.50 -9.01
N LYS A 162 -16.49 23.66 -7.73
CA LYS A 162 -17.21 24.87 -7.25
C LYS A 162 -16.36 26.13 -7.34
N GLU A 163 -15.06 26.05 -7.06
CA GLU A 163 -14.13 27.17 -7.19
C GLU A 163 -13.88 27.56 -8.66
N LEU A 164 -13.85 26.57 -9.55
CA LEU A 164 -13.67 26.79 -11.00
C LEU A 164 -14.97 27.19 -11.71
N ALA A 165 -16.14 26.78 -11.22
CA ALA A 165 -17.44 26.98 -11.87
C ALA A 165 -17.70 28.44 -12.31
N PRO A 166 -17.38 29.48 -11.53
CA PRO A 166 -17.56 30.87 -11.96
C PRO A 166 -16.66 31.30 -13.14
N ARG A 167 -15.60 30.54 -13.44
CA ARG A 167 -14.68 30.80 -14.56
C ARG A 167 -15.04 30.06 -15.84
N LEU A 168 -16.00 29.13 -15.78
CA LEU A 168 -16.47 28.43 -16.98
C LEU A 168 -17.59 29.26 -17.65
N PRO A 169 -17.62 29.33 -18.99
CA PRO A 169 -18.70 29.99 -19.70
C PRO A 169 -20.04 29.32 -19.36
N GLY A 170 -21.08 30.13 -19.18
CA GLY A 170 -22.43 29.65 -18.91
C GLY A 170 -22.96 28.79 -20.06
N ALA A 171 -23.74 27.75 -19.74
CA ALA A 171 -24.39 26.92 -20.74
C ALA A 171 -25.30 27.80 -21.64
N PRO A 172 -25.26 27.64 -22.98
CA PRO A 172 -26.14 28.37 -23.87
C PRO A 172 -27.60 28.08 -23.51
N LYS A 173 -28.34 29.13 -23.14
CA LYS A 173 -29.80 29.06 -23.03
C LYS A 173 -30.32 29.44 -24.42
N GLY A 174 -30.65 28.43 -25.22
CA GLY A 174 -31.36 28.67 -26.47
C GLY A 174 -32.77 29.11 -26.13
N ASP A 175 -33.11 30.37 -26.43
CA ASP A 175 -34.50 30.80 -26.53
C ASP A 175 -35.08 30.15 -27.80
N ILE A 176 -36.03 29.23 -27.60
CA ILE A 176 -36.97 28.77 -28.64
C ILE A 176 -38.25 29.58 -28.47
#